data_AF-A0A943EMN5-F1
#
_entry.id   AF-A0A943EMN5-F1
#
_cell.length_a   1.000
_cell.length_b   1.000
_cell.length_c   1.000
_cell.angle_alpha   90.00
_cell.angle_beta   90.00
_cell.angle_gamma   90.00
#
_symmetry.space_group_name_H-M   'P 1'
#
loop_
_entity.id
_entity.type
_entity.pdbx_description
1 polymer ?
#
loop_
_entity_poly.entity_id
_entity_poly.type
_entity_poly.pdbx_seq_one_letter_code
_entity_poly.pdbx_strand_id
1 'polypeptide(L)'
;MVLFFNNSLDLTFIRNEIIRNIVFPFFSSFLVAWLGRKIIKDISDYHRIILLVSVIQCIIILCCFVLPEFKEYIISIQTISAREILSLESGIRSVGLGTRFDFGSFTMSVALLSTSYLYLTTTSSKEKNILIIIYILQVISGLFLARSISIGLIISLIFILIFDRKIIKKIRFIFFASIIVLIIVFSILIIFPEFITKYSDTFKWMFQYIPNNNTYSANSPNTLKTIFEDMYFLPEHFKTWLIGDGIFSNSIGNAYKGTDPLYMRYILYWGIPGLTVFIGFLSSCVIKLRSNGMHCFVDIKDEKVYRKYLLLMFLLCCTVYVKLNYHFFKILFLIGWFIYFKQKSIKQ
;
A
#
# COMPACT_ATOMS: atom_id res chain seq x y z
N MET A 1 16.62 -26.21 -8.54
CA MET A 1 16.27 -26.68 -9.90
C MET A 1 16.55 -25.59 -10.93
N VAL A 2 15.86 -24.44 -10.91
CA VAL A 2 16.06 -23.36 -11.91
C VAL A 2 17.50 -22.83 -11.99
N LEU A 3 18.16 -22.61 -10.84
CA LEU A 3 19.58 -22.20 -10.78
C LEU A 3 20.53 -23.20 -11.46
N PHE A 4 20.29 -24.50 -11.26
CA PHE A 4 21.08 -25.57 -11.88
C PHE A 4 20.81 -25.70 -13.38
N PHE A 5 19.56 -25.53 -13.84
CA PHE A 5 19.20 -25.60 -15.26
C PHE A 5 19.65 -24.38 -16.07
N ASN A 6 19.80 -23.21 -15.44
CA ASN A 6 20.27 -21.98 -16.08
C ASN A 6 21.74 -21.67 -15.81
N ASN A 7 22.44 -22.54 -15.06
CA ASN A 7 23.81 -22.33 -14.61
C ASN A 7 24.03 -20.95 -13.97
N SER A 8 23.00 -20.44 -13.25
CA SER A 8 23.02 -19.15 -12.58
C SER A 8 23.14 -19.36 -11.07
N LEU A 9 23.95 -18.54 -10.40
CA LEU A 9 24.16 -18.57 -8.94
C LEU A 9 23.49 -17.37 -8.24
N ASP A 10 22.43 -16.82 -8.84
CA ASP A 10 21.75 -15.66 -8.28
C ASP A 10 20.87 -16.02 -7.08
N LEU A 11 21.44 -15.84 -5.88
CA LEU A 11 20.78 -16.04 -4.59
C LEU A 11 20.03 -14.78 -4.11
N THR A 12 20.04 -13.68 -4.88
CA THR A 12 19.38 -12.43 -4.46
C THR A 12 17.88 -12.58 -4.31
N PHE A 13 17.24 -13.45 -5.12
CA PHE A 13 15.84 -13.82 -4.96
C PHE A 13 15.59 -14.45 -3.58
N ILE A 14 16.37 -15.46 -3.19
CA ILE A 14 16.20 -16.15 -1.90
C ILE A 14 16.37 -15.15 -0.76
N ARG A 15 17.40 -14.30 -0.83
CA ARG A 15 17.66 -13.28 0.19
C ARG A 15 16.53 -12.25 0.30
N ASN A 16 16.10 -11.68 -0.82
CA ASN A 16 15.18 -10.54 -0.83
C ASN A 16 13.72 -10.98 -0.75
N GLU A 17 13.34 -12.01 -1.51
CA GLU A 17 11.93 -12.42 -1.67
C GLU A 17 11.52 -13.46 -0.62
N ILE A 18 12.38 -14.45 -0.36
CA ILE A 18 12.03 -15.50 0.62
C ILE A 18 12.38 -15.02 2.03
N ILE A 19 13.65 -14.72 2.31
CA ILE A 19 14.09 -14.43 3.67
C ILE A 19 13.50 -13.11 4.17
N ARG A 20 13.74 -12.01 3.45
CA ARG A 20 13.32 -10.67 3.90
C ARG A 20 11.81 -10.45 3.80
N ASN A 21 11.13 -11.03 2.81
CA ASN A 21 9.73 -10.73 2.51
C ASN A 21 8.73 -11.81 2.98
N ILE A 22 9.16 -13.06 3.21
CA ILE A 22 8.30 -14.13 3.74
C ILE A 22 8.73 -14.51 5.17
N VAL A 23 9.95 -15.01 5.33
CA VAL A 23 10.43 -15.61 6.59
C VAL A 23 10.46 -14.58 7.72
N PHE A 24 11.12 -13.45 7.50
CA PHE A 24 11.24 -12.42 8.54
C PHE A 24 9.89 -11.80 8.93
N PRO A 25 8.98 -11.45 7.99
CA PRO A 25 7.60 -11.07 8.30
C PRO A 25 6.81 -12.13 9.07
N PHE A 26 6.99 -13.41 8.75
CA PHE A 26 6.27 -14.49 9.42
C PHE A 26 6.62 -14.56 10.90
N PHE A 27 7.91 -14.54 11.25
CA PHE A 27 8.37 -14.60 12.64
C PHE A 27 8.16 -13.28 13.40
N SER A 28 8.38 -12.13 12.75
CA SER A 28 8.14 -10.84 13.40
C SER A 28 6.67 -10.60 13.71
N SER A 29 5.77 -10.94 12.77
CA SER A 29 4.33 -10.86 13.02
C SER A 29 3.85 -11.86 14.07
N PHE A 30 4.46 -13.05 14.16
CA PHE A 30 4.20 -14.01 15.24
C PHE A 30 4.50 -13.39 16.61
N LEU A 31 5.68 -12.79 16.77
CA LEU A 31 6.10 -12.19 18.04
C LEU A 31 5.18 -11.03 18.43
N VAL A 32 4.83 -10.15 17.49
CA VAL A 32 3.89 -9.05 17.72
C VAL A 32 2.51 -9.58 18.12
N ALA A 33 1.99 -10.59 17.41
CA ALA A 33 0.70 -11.18 17.74
C ALA A 33 0.72 -11.89 19.09
N TRP A 34 1.82 -12.57 19.42
CA TRP A 34 1.99 -13.23 20.70
C TRP A 34 2.01 -12.23 21.85
N LEU A 35 2.78 -11.15 21.77
CA LEU A 35 2.81 -10.10 22.80
C LEU A 35 1.46 -9.36 22.90
N GLY A 36 0.84 -9.06 21.74
CA GLY A 36 -0.42 -8.34 21.63
C GLY A 36 -1.66 -9.13 22.02
N ARG A 37 -1.56 -10.46 22.26
CA ARG A 37 -2.71 -11.34 22.52
C ARG A 37 -3.58 -10.94 23.71
N LYS A 38 -3.01 -10.23 24.70
CA LYS A 38 -3.75 -9.73 25.87
C LYS A 38 -4.49 -8.42 25.59
N ILE A 39 -4.03 -7.66 24.60
CA ILE A 39 -4.54 -6.33 24.23
C ILE A 39 -5.62 -6.47 23.16
N ILE A 40 -5.41 -7.35 22.18
CA ILE A 40 -6.29 -7.54 21.03
C ILE A 40 -7.23 -8.69 21.33
N LYS A 41 -8.48 -8.36 21.66
CA LYS A 41 -9.52 -9.35 21.97
C LYS A 41 -10.30 -9.71 20.71
N ASP A 42 -10.56 -8.71 19.88
CA ASP A 42 -11.36 -8.86 18.67
C ASP A 42 -10.68 -8.32 17.41
N ILE A 43 -11.23 -8.73 16.26
CA ILE A 43 -10.79 -8.24 14.95
C ILE A 43 -11.00 -6.72 14.85
N SER A 44 -11.98 -6.15 15.55
CA SER A 44 -12.14 -4.71 15.64
C SER A 44 -10.93 -4.03 16.31
N ASP A 45 -10.41 -4.58 17.41
CA ASP A 45 -9.23 -4.05 18.10
C ASP A 45 -7.99 -4.08 17.21
N TYR A 46 -7.85 -5.13 16.40
CA TYR A 46 -6.80 -5.23 15.40
C TYR A 46 -6.85 -4.04 14.41
N HIS A 47 -8.01 -3.76 13.84
CA HIS A 47 -8.17 -2.64 12.91
C HIS A 47 -8.02 -1.29 13.61
N ARG A 48 -8.38 -1.18 14.90
CA ARG A 48 -8.16 0.03 15.71
C ARG A 48 -6.68 0.32 15.94
N ILE A 49 -5.85 -0.71 16.11
CA ILE A 49 -4.40 -0.55 16.19
C ILE A 49 -3.82 -0.08 14.85
N ILE A 50 -4.25 -0.67 13.73
CA ILE A 50 -3.86 -0.18 12.40
C ILE A 50 -4.24 1.29 12.25
N LEU A 51 -5.46 1.65 12.66
CA LEU A 51 -5.95 3.01 12.60
C LEU A 51 -5.08 3.95 13.44
N LEU A 52 -4.75 3.60 14.68
CA LEU A 52 -3.86 4.39 15.53
C LEU A 52 -2.50 4.63 14.89
N VAL A 53 -1.85 3.56 14.40
CA VAL A 53 -0.55 3.64 13.73
C VAL A 53 -0.64 4.51 12.47
N SER A 54 -1.71 4.38 11.70
CA SER A 54 -1.91 5.17 10.49
C SER A 54 -2.13 6.66 10.79
N VAL A 55 -2.81 7.01 11.90
CA VAL A 55 -3.00 8.40 12.30
C VAL A 55 -1.67 9.03 12.72
N ILE A 56 -0.86 8.30 13.49
CA ILE A 56 0.51 8.73 13.83
C ILE A 56 1.31 8.97 12.54
N GLN A 57 1.21 8.07 11.57
CA GLN A 57 1.89 8.22 10.29
C GLN A 57 1.38 9.44 9.50
N CYS A 58 0.08 9.70 9.48
CA CYS A 58 -0.49 10.90 8.85
C CYS A 58 0.10 12.18 9.44
N ILE A 59 0.21 12.24 10.77
CA ILE A 59 0.79 13.38 11.48
C ILE A 59 2.25 13.57 11.08
N ILE A 60 3.05 12.50 11.09
CA ILE A 60 4.46 12.55 10.67
C ILE A 60 4.59 13.08 9.24
N ILE A 61 3.78 12.57 8.30
CA ILE A 61 3.84 12.99 6.89
C ILE A 61 3.51 14.48 6.73
N LEU A 62 2.51 14.98 7.47
CA LEU A 62 2.14 16.39 7.43
C LEU A 62 3.22 17.26 8.10
N CYS A 63 3.81 16.81 9.21
CA CYS A 63 4.94 17.48 9.85
C CYS A 63 6.15 17.55 8.92
N CYS A 64 6.50 16.45 8.22
CA CYS A 64 7.58 16.45 7.23
C CYS A 64 7.28 17.34 6.02
N PHE A 65 6.00 17.59 5.72
CA PHE A 65 5.62 18.51 4.65
C PHE A 65 5.77 19.97 5.06
N VAL A 66 5.39 20.31 6.29
CA VAL A 66 5.39 21.69 6.79
C VAL A 66 6.76 22.13 7.32
N LEU A 67 7.50 21.21 7.96
CA LEU A 67 8.75 21.50 8.68
C LEU A 67 9.93 20.80 8.00
N PRO A 68 10.77 21.54 7.23
CA PRO A 68 11.94 20.97 6.55
C PRO A 68 12.96 20.32 7.50
N GLU A 69 13.23 20.93 8.64
CA GLU A 69 14.17 20.38 9.65
C GLU A 69 13.69 19.01 10.18
N PHE A 70 12.38 18.89 10.41
CA PHE A 70 11.79 17.62 10.83
C PHE A 70 11.87 16.57 9.72
N LYS A 71 11.68 16.96 8.46
CA LYS A 71 11.87 16.08 7.30
C LYS A 71 13.30 15.55 7.22
N GLU A 72 14.30 16.41 7.38
CA GLU A 72 15.72 16.01 7.39
C GLU A 72 16.03 15.03 8.53
N TYR A 73 15.52 15.29 9.72
CA TYR A 73 15.65 14.36 10.85
C TYR A 73 15.03 13.00 10.52
N ILE A 74 13.79 12.96 10.04
CA ILE A 74 13.12 11.70 9.66
C ILE A 74 13.86 10.97 8.55
N ILE A 75 14.46 11.69 7.58
CA ILE A 75 15.31 11.11 6.54
C ILE A 75 16.58 10.51 7.15
N SER A 76 17.22 11.19 8.11
CA SER A 76 18.49 10.75 8.70
C SER A 76 18.41 9.41 9.45
N ILE A 77 17.25 9.11 10.05
CA ILE A 77 17.03 7.88 10.83
C ILE A 77 16.58 6.69 9.98
N GLN A 78 16.46 6.84 8.66
CA GLN A 78 16.01 5.79 7.77
C GLN A 78 16.88 5.64 6.52
N THR A 79 17.05 4.42 6.04
CA THR A 79 17.84 4.14 4.84
C THR A 79 17.01 4.40 3.59
N ILE A 80 17.23 5.55 2.95
CA ILE A 80 16.59 5.94 1.69
C ILE A 80 17.53 5.62 0.52
N SER A 81 17.00 5.10 -0.59
CA SER A 81 17.82 4.85 -1.78
C SER A 81 18.16 6.15 -2.52
N ALA A 82 19.28 6.18 -3.27
CA ALA A 82 19.70 7.37 -4.02
C ALA A 82 18.61 7.89 -4.99
N ARG A 83 17.86 6.98 -5.64
CA ARG A 83 16.71 7.33 -6.50
C ARG A 83 15.59 8.03 -5.72
N GLU A 84 15.35 7.60 -4.49
CA GLU A 84 14.34 8.19 -3.61
C GLU A 84 14.78 9.57 -3.11
N ILE A 85 16.08 9.75 -2.81
CA ILE A 85 16.66 11.06 -2.43
C ILE A 85 16.50 12.08 -3.56
N LEU A 86 16.81 11.70 -4.82
CA LEU A 86 16.63 12.58 -5.98
C LEU A 86 15.17 13.05 -6.16
N SER A 87 14.20 12.19 -5.85
CA SER A 87 12.77 12.56 -5.88
C SER A 87 12.32 13.43 -4.70
N LEU A 88 13.12 13.51 -3.64
CA LEU A 88 12.90 14.39 -2.50
C LEU A 88 13.53 15.76 -2.66
N GLU A 89 14.72 15.78 -3.26
CA GLU A 89 15.45 17.00 -3.62
C GLU A 89 14.69 17.83 -4.66
N SER A 90 13.88 17.17 -5.50
CA SER A 90 12.96 17.87 -6.40
C SER A 90 11.78 18.57 -5.69
N GLY A 91 11.68 18.49 -4.35
CA GLY A 91 10.72 19.27 -3.55
C GLY A 91 9.25 18.89 -3.68
N ILE A 92 8.94 17.81 -4.42
CA ILE A 92 7.59 17.49 -4.88
C ILE A 92 6.80 16.55 -3.94
N ARG A 93 7.50 15.80 -3.07
CA ARG A 93 6.88 14.74 -2.24
C ARG A 93 7.23 14.88 -0.76
N SER A 94 6.29 14.51 0.10
CA SER A 94 6.54 14.33 1.53
C SER A 94 7.05 12.91 1.83
N VAL A 95 7.57 12.71 3.03
CA VAL A 95 8.13 11.45 3.54
C VAL A 95 7.38 11.06 4.80
N GLY A 96 7.21 9.75 5.00
CA GLY A 96 6.78 9.20 6.28
C GLY A 96 7.88 8.33 6.90
N LEU A 97 7.73 8.00 8.17
CA LEU A 97 8.65 7.13 8.90
C LEU A 97 8.57 5.68 8.38
N GLY A 98 9.71 5.11 7.99
CA GLY A 98 9.80 3.71 7.54
C GLY A 98 9.06 3.43 6.22
N THR A 99 8.59 4.48 5.53
CA THR A 99 7.86 4.37 4.27
C THR A 99 8.75 4.80 3.11
N ARG A 100 9.09 3.85 2.25
CA ARG A 100 9.49 4.13 0.87
C ARG A 100 8.27 4.61 0.10
N PHE A 101 8.38 5.63 -0.75
CA PHE A 101 7.22 6.38 -1.30
C PHE A 101 6.05 5.50 -1.72
N ASP A 102 6.28 4.62 -2.70
CA ASP A 102 5.21 3.81 -3.22
C ASP A 102 4.73 2.78 -2.19
N PHE A 103 5.63 2.14 -1.42
CA PHE A 103 5.25 1.24 -0.33
C PHE A 103 4.39 1.94 0.73
N GLY A 104 4.71 3.18 1.09
CA GLY A 104 3.96 4.02 2.02
C GLY A 104 2.53 4.24 1.56
N SER A 105 2.35 4.56 0.29
CA SER A 105 1.00 4.75 -0.29
C SER A 105 0.15 3.47 -0.24
N PHE A 106 0.77 2.29 -0.36
CA PHE A 106 0.07 1.01 -0.23
C PHE A 106 -0.24 0.67 1.22
N THR A 107 0.67 0.93 2.18
CA THR A 107 0.35 0.78 3.61
C THR A 107 -0.79 1.69 4.03
N MET A 108 -0.83 2.92 3.51
CA MET A 108 -1.94 3.86 3.71
C MET A 108 -3.24 3.38 3.04
N SER A 109 -3.15 2.73 1.88
CA SER A 109 -4.31 2.12 1.20
C SER A 109 -4.95 1.00 2.04
N VAL A 110 -4.14 0.26 2.80
CA VAL A 110 -4.63 -0.78 3.72
C VAL A 110 -5.24 -0.15 4.97
N ALA A 111 -4.66 0.94 5.46
CA ALA A 111 -5.25 1.72 6.53
C ALA A 111 -6.63 2.26 6.11
N LEU A 112 -6.79 2.76 4.87
CA LEU A 112 -8.09 3.17 4.33
C LEU A 112 -9.10 2.01 4.33
N LEU A 113 -8.71 0.83 3.85
CA LEU A 113 -9.57 -0.37 3.90
C LEU A 113 -9.95 -0.77 5.33
N SER A 114 -9.02 -0.60 6.28
CA SER A 114 -9.22 -0.92 7.69
C SER A 114 -10.17 0.08 8.37
N THR A 115 -10.03 1.37 8.05
CA THR A 115 -10.97 2.42 8.47
C THR A 115 -12.37 2.17 7.89
N SER A 116 -12.48 1.77 6.62
CA SER A 116 -13.74 1.39 5.99
C SER A 116 -14.38 0.18 6.67
N TYR A 117 -13.60 -0.82 7.07
CA TYR A 117 -14.08 -1.98 7.83
C TYR A 117 -14.71 -1.54 9.17
N LEU A 118 -13.99 -0.72 9.95
CA LEU A 118 -14.51 -0.20 11.23
C LEU A 118 -15.78 0.65 11.02
N TYR A 119 -15.82 1.47 9.97
CA TYR A 119 -16.98 2.30 9.65
C TYR A 119 -18.25 1.46 9.42
N LEU A 120 -18.11 0.32 8.74
CA LEU A 120 -19.23 -0.56 8.39
C LEU A 120 -19.71 -1.43 9.55
N THR A 121 -18.83 -1.73 10.51
CA THR A 121 -19.10 -2.61 11.66
C THR A 121 -19.52 -1.84 12.91
N THR A 122 -19.05 -0.60 13.10
CA THR A 122 -19.46 0.26 14.22
C THR A 122 -20.95 0.62 14.15
N THR A 123 -21.62 0.58 15.31
CA THR A 123 -23.01 1.02 15.50
C THR A 123 -23.10 2.49 15.94
N SER A 124 -22.09 3.02 16.63
CA SER A 124 -22.06 4.39 17.15
C SER A 124 -21.92 5.46 16.06
N SER A 125 -22.90 6.39 16.02
CA SER A 125 -22.88 7.53 15.08
C SER A 125 -21.69 8.48 15.32
N LYS A 126 -21.29 8.68 16.59
CA LYS A 126 -20.14 9.52 16.95
C LYS A 126 -18.84 8.94 16.42
N GLU A 127 -18.63 7.64 16.61
CA GLU A 127 -17.45 6.94 16.11
C GLU A 127 -17.39 6.96 14.58
N LYS A 128 -18.52 6.80 13.89
CA LYS A 128 -18.58 6.96 12.42
C LYS A 128 -18.10 8.32 11.93
N ASN A 129 -18.47 9.40 12.61
CA ASN A 129 -18.02 10.74 12.23
C ASN A 129 -16.50 10.90 12.43
N ILE A 130 -15.95 10.36 13.52
CA ILE A 130 -14.50 10.35 13.76
C ILE A 130 -13.79 9.54 12.67
N LEU A 131 -14.31 8.37 12.31
CA LEU A 131 -13.75 7.53 11.25
C LEU A 131 -13.76 8.22 9.89
N ILE A 132 -14.78 9.03 9.57
CA ILE A 132 -14.80 9.85 8.34
C ILE A 132 -13.67 10.89 8.35
N ILE A 133 -13.44 11.56 9.47
CA ILE A 133 -12.36 12.54 9.61
C ILE A 133 -11.00 11.85 9.43
N ILE A 134 -10.80 10.71 10.08
CA ILE A 134 -9.57 9.91 9.95
C ILE A 134 -9.37 9.42 8.52
N TYR A 135 -10.45 8.99 7.85
CA TYR A 135 -10.41 8.57 6.46
C TYR A 135 -9.94 9.72 5.55
N ILE A 136 -10.50 10.92 5.72
CA ILE A 136 -10.09 12.12 4.96
C ILE A 136 -8.61 12.45 5.24
N LEU A 137 -8.19 12.41 6.50
CA LEU A 137 -6.80 12.62 6.88
C LEU A 137 -5.86 11.62 6.20
N GLN A 138 -6.21 10.33 6.18
CA GLN A 138 -5.44 9.28 5.50
C GLN A 138 -5.31 9.53 4.00
N VAL A 139 -6.37 9.98 3.34
CA VAL A 139 -6.36 10.34 1.91
C VAL A 139 -5.42 11.52 1.66
N ILE A 140 -5.57 12.61 2.42
CA ILE A 140 -4.75 13.82 2.25
C ILE A 140 -3.27 13.48 2.47
N SER A 141 -2.92 12.90 3.62
CA SER A 141 -1.53 12.54 3.94
C SER A 141 -0.94 11.57 2.90
N GLY A 142 -1.72 10.61 2.41
CA GLY A 142 -1.21 9.67 1.42
C GLY A 142 -1.06 10.25 0.02
N LEU A 143 -1.83 11.28 -0.36
CA LEU A 143 -1.61 12.01 -1.61
C LEU A 143 -0.29 12.79 -1.60
N PHE A 144 0.11 13.31 -0.43
CA PHE A 144 1.45 13.90 -0.23
C PHE A 144 2.60 12.90 -0.34
N LEU A 145 2.34 11.60 -0.11
CA LEU A 145 3.33 10.53 -0.31
C LEU A 145 3.43 10.10 -1.79
N ALA A 146 2.32 9.63 -2.37
CA ALA A 146 2.29 9.14 -3.74
C ALA A 146 0.87 9.12 -4.33
N ARG A 147 0.75 9.43 -5.63
CA ARG A 147 -0.48 9.29 -6.43
C ARG A 147 -1.05 7.85 -6.45
N SER A 148 -0.21 6.85 -6.15
CA SER A 148 -0.61 5.45 -6.07
C SER A 148 -1.69 5.18 -4.99
N ILE A 149 -1.87 6.06 -4.00
CA ILE A 149 -2.95 5.94 -3.01
C ILE A 149 -4.35 5.98 -3.64
N SER A 150 -4.50 6.60 -4.82
CA SER A 150 -5.77 6.67 -5.54
C SER A 150 -6.37 5.28 -5.80
N ILE A 151 -5.53 4.25 -5.98
CA ILE A 151 -5.98 2.85 -6.09
C ILE A 151 -6.65 2.40 -4.79
N GLY A 152 -5.99 2.63 -3.65
CA GLY A 152 -6.54 2.33 -2.33
C GLY A 152 -7.83 3.09 -2.02
N LEU A 153 -7.90 4.36 -2.40
CA LEU A 153 -9.10 5.19 -2.27
C LEU A 153 -10.26 4.61 -3.09
N ILE A 154 -10.04 4.23 -4.34
CA ILE A 154 -11.09 3.64 -5.18
C ILE A 154 -11.58 2.32 -4.58
N ILE A 155 -10.66 1.42 -4.20
CA ILE A 155 -11.02 0.10 -3.64
C ILE A 155 -11.77 0.24 -2.30
N SER A 156 -11.33 1.14 -1.42
CA SER A 156 -11.97 1.38 -0.12
C SER A 156 -13.33 2.09 -0.24
N LEU A 157 -13.52 2.96 -1.24
CA LEU A 157 -14.84 3.53 -1.56
C LEU A 157 -15.79 2.46 -2.11
N ILE A 158 -15.33 1.62 -3.04
CA ILE A 158 -16.12 0.48 -3.54
C ILE A 158 -16.55 -0.40 -2.37
N PHE A 159 -15.65 -0.64 -1.41
CA PHE A 159 -15.98 -1.42 -0.21
C PHE A 159 -17.17 -0.84 0.56
N ILE A 160 -17.14 0.46 0.87
CA ILE A 160 -18.22 1.14 1.60
C ILE A 160 -19.52 1.09 0.78
N LEU A 161 -19.45 1.34 -0.52
CA LEU A 161 -20.62 1.38 -1.42
C LEU A 161 -21.34 0.03 -1.55
N ILE A 162 -20.61 -1.08 -1.42
CA ILE A 162 -21.21 -2.44 -1.43
C ILE A 162 -22.17 -2.62 -0.24
N PHE A 163 -21.87 -2.02 0.92
CA PHE A 163 -22.60 -2.27 2.17
C PHE A 163 -23.46 -1.10 2.66
N ASP A 164 -23.11 0.13 2.33
CA ASP A 164 -23.85 1.33 2.73
C ASP A 164 -24.03 2.28 1.55
N ARG A 165 -25.09 2.07 0.75
CA ARG A 165 -25.43 2.97 -0.37
C ARG A 165 -25.88 4.37 0.09
N LYS A 166 -26.30 4.54 1.35
CA LYS A 166 -26.73 5.85 1.88
C LYS A 166 -25.53 6.79 2.06
N ILE A 167 -24.32 6.25 2.15
CA ILE A 167 -23.07 7.02 2.15
C ILE A 167 -23.00 7.98 0.96
N ILE A 168 -23.56 7.63 -0.21
CA ILE A 168 -23.47 8.43 -1.44
C ILE A 168 -24.00 9.84 -1.19
N LYS A 169 -25.10 9.98 -0.44
CA LYS A 169 -25.68 11.29 -0.10
C LYS A 169 -24.73 12.11 0.79
N LYS A 170 -24.07 11.45 1.76
CA LYS A 170 -23.09 12.10 2.65
C LYS A 170 -21.79 12.45 1.92
N ILE A 171 -21.26 11.55 1.08
CA ILE A 171 -20.09 11.80 0.24
C ILE A 171 -20.37 12.96 -0.70
N ARG A 172 -21.55 13.00 -1.32
CA ARG A 172 -21.93 14.13 -2.18
C ARG A 172 -21.90 15.45 -1.41
N PHE A 173 -22.46 15.47 -0.19
CA PHE A 173 -22.41 16.64 0.67
C PHE A 173 -20.98 17.05 1.07
N ILE A 174 -20.16 16.09 1.53
CA ILE A 174 -18.75 16.32 1.89
C ILE A 174 -17.95 16.78 0.68
N PHE A 175 -18.20 16.22 -0.50
CA PHE A 175 -17.54 16.60 -1.75
C PHE A 175 -17.86 18.03 -2.12
N PHE A 176 -19.14 18.43 -2.11
CA PHE A 176 -19.53 19.83 -2.34
C PHE A 176 -18.93 20.78 -1.28
N ALA A 177 -18.96 20.40 0.00
CA ALA A 177 -18.32 21.17 1.07
C ALA A 177 -16.79 21.29 0.85
N SER A 178 -16.13 20.23 0.41
CA SER A 178 -14.68 20.24 0.11
C SER A 178 -14.33 21.09 -1.09
N ILE A 179 -15.19 21.15 -2.12
CA ILE A 179 -15.02 22.06 -3.26
C ILE A 179 -15.11 23.51 -2.79
N ILE A 180 -16.07 23.83 -1.93
CA ILE A 180 -16.22 25.18 -1.37
C ILE A 180 -14.98 25.55 -0.55
N VAL A 181 -14.50 24.65 0.31
CA VAL A 181 -13.27 24.86 1.09
C VAL A 181 -12.06 25.02 0.16
N LEU A 182 -11.94 24.22 -0.91
CA LEU A 182 -10.87 24.36 -1.90
C LEU A 182 -10.94 25.70 -2.63
N ILE A 183 -12.13 26.19 -2.97
CA ILE A 183 -12.31 27.53 -3.56
C ILE A 183 -11.85 28.59 -2.58
N ILE A 184 -12.19 28.49 -1.30
CA ILE A 184 -11.77 29.42 -0.25
C ILE A 184 -10.25 29.37 -0.06
N VAL A 185 -9.66 28.19 0.04
CA VAL A 185 -8.21 28.00 0.16
C VAL A 185 -7.51 28.54 -1.07
N PHE A 186 -8.00 28.26 -2.28
CA PHE A 186 -7.43 28.80 -3.52
C PHE A 186 -7.54 30.33 -3.58
N SER A 187 -8.65 30.90 -3.10
CA SER A 187 -8.83 32.35 -2.97
C SER A 187 -7.83 32.96 -1.98
N ILE A 188 -7.57 32.29 -0.86
CA ILE A 188 -6.56 32.70 0.13
C ILE A 188 -5.14 32.56 -0.45
N LEU A 189 -4.87 31.51 -1.23
CA LEU A 189 -3.58 31.30 -1.87
C LEU A 189 -3.26 32.39 -2.90
N ILE A 190 -4.27 32.90 -3.63
CA ILE A 190 -4.10 34.05 -4.54
C ILE A 190 -3.64 35.30 -3.77
N ILE A 191 -4.06 35.46 -2.52
CA ILE A 191 -3.68 36.59 -1.66
C ILE A 191 -2.24 36.46 -1.13
N PHE A 192 -1.70 35.23 -1.02
CA PHE A 192 -0.34 34.95 -0.54
C PHE A 192 0.52 34.28 -1.63
N PRO A 193 1.05 35.07 -2.60
CA PRO A 193 1.75 34.53 -3.77
C PRO A 193 3.03 33.77 -3.43
N GLU A 194 3.69 34.10 -2.31
CA GLU A 194 4.88 33.39 -1.80
C GLU A 194 4.59 31.91 -1.45
N PHE A 195 3.36 31.61 -1.03
CA PHE A 195 2.95 30.23 -0.75
C PHE A 195 2.72 29.45 -2.04
N ILE A 196 2.16 30.10 -3.06
CA ILE A 196 1.97 29.48 -4.39
C ILE A 196 3.32 29.15 -4.99
N THR A 197 4.29 30.07 -5.01
CA THR A 197 5.60 29.80 -5.61
C THR A 197 6.31 28.63 -4.91
N LYS A 198 6.26 28.58 -3.57
CA LYS A 198 6.88 27.52 -2.77
C LYS A 198 6.28 26.13 -2.98
N TYR A 199 4.96 26.00 -3.15
CA TYR A 199 4.27 24.70 -3.22
C TYR A 199 3.66 24.37 -4.59
N SER A 200 3.79 25.27 -5.58
CA SER A 200 3.17 25.10 -6.90
C SER A 200 3.54 23.78 -7.58
N ASP A 201 4.80 23.36 -7.47
CA ASP A 201 5.26 22.12 -8.11
C ASP A 201 4.75 20.87 -7.40
N THR A 202 4.58 20.92 -6.07
CA THR A 202 3.92 19.84 -5.32
C THR A 202 2.45 19.71 -5.73
N PHE A 203 1.71 20.82 -5.80
CA PHE A 203 0.30 20.80 -6.20
C PHE A 203 0.12 20.37 -7.66
N LYS A 204 0.94 20.89 -8.58
CA LYS A 204 0.96 20.45 -9.98
C LYS A 204 1.18 18.94 -10.06
N TRP A 205 2.20 18.42 -9.40
CA TRP A 205 2.48 16.99 -9.40
C TRP A 205 1.37 16.14 -8.78
N MET A 206 0.77 16.59 -7.67
CA MET A 206 -0.30 15.87 -6.98
C MET A 206 -1.56 15.74 -7.84
N PHE A 207 -1.88 16.77 -8.63
CA PHE A 207 -3.07 16.83 -9.50
C PHE A 207 -2.82 16.50 -10.97
N GLN A 208 -1.57 16.25 -11.38
CA GLN A 208 -1.23 15.84 -12.74
C GLN A 208 -1.67 14.40 -13.00
N TYR A 209 -2.96 14.21 -13.25
CA TYR A 209 -3.55 12.95 -13.77
C TYR A 209 -3.81 13.01 -15.28
N ILE A 210 -3.81 14.21 -15.85
CA ILE A 210 -4.07 14.46 -17.27
C ILE A 210 -2.73 14.78 -17.96
N PRO A 211 -2.37 14.10 -19.06
CA PRO A 211 -1.18 14.43 -19.83
C PRO A 211 -1.35 15.84 -20.41
N ASN A 212 -0.49 16.77 -20.01
CA ASN A 212 -0.43 18.08 -20.64
C ASN A 212 0.44 17.94 -21.89
N ASN A 213 -0.16 18.11 -23.08
CA ASN A 213 0.54 17.91 -24.35
C ASN A 213 1.60 18.99 -24.66
N ASN A 214 1.70 20.04 -23.84
CA ASN A 214 2.62 21.13 -24.07
C ASN A 214 3.61 21.23 -22.91
N THR A 215 4.89 21.26 -23.28
CA THR A 215 6.11 21.32 -22.44
C THR A 215 6.62 19.96 -21.95
N TYR A 216 7.35 19.29 -22.86
CA TYR A 216 8.43 18.39 -22.48
C TYR A 216 9.47 19.17 -21.66
N SER A 217 9.29 19.25 -20.34
CA SER A 217 10.44 19.23 -19.45
C SER A 217 10.86 17.76 -19.32
N ALA A 218 12.03 17.45 -19.83
CA ALA A 218 12.55 16.12 -20.10
C ALA A 218 12.73 15.19 -18.86
N ASN A 219 12.15 15.50 -17.70
CA ASN A 219 12.35 14.77 -16.44
C ASN A 219 11.05 14.44 -15.68
N SER A 220 9.86 14.59 -16.26
CA SER A 220 8.63 14.02 -15.67
C SER A 220 8.16 12.83 -16.51
N PRO A 221 8.50 11.58 -16.14
CA PRO A 221 8.08 10.43 -16.91
C PRO A 221 6.55 10.34 -16.85
N ASN A 222 5.92 10.31 -18.03
CA ASN A 222 4.54 9.89 -18.19
C ASN A 222 4.39 8.51 -17.57
N THR A 223 4.01 8.47 -16.30
CA THR A 223 4.11 7.27 -15.44
C THR A 223 3.53 6.02 -16.08
N LEU A 224 2.42 6.12 -16.82
CA LEU A 224 1.84 4.98 -17.51
C LEU A 224 2.66 4.56 -18.75
N LYS A 225 3.11 5.52 -19.57
CA LYS A 225 3.88 5.24 -20.78
C LYS A 225 5.26 4.67 -20.43
N THR A 226 5.99 5.28 -19.50
CA THR A 226 7.28 4.78 -18.99
C THR A 226 7.14 3.45 -18.25
N ILE A 227 6.07 3.23 -17.46
CA ILE A 227 5.86 1.93 -16.82
C ILE A 227 5.58 0.84 -17.87
N PHE A 228 4.69 1.09 -18.83
CA PHE A 228 4.27 0.06 -19.79
C PHE A 228 5.26 -0.16 -20.94
N GLU A 229 6.00 0.86 -21.36
CA GLU A 229 6.98 0.75 -22.46
C GLU A 229 8.36 0.32 -21.94
N ASP A 230 8.81 0.80 -20.77
CA ASP A 230 10.17 0.54 -20.30
C ASP A 230 10.27 -0.60 -19.26
N MET A 231 9.20 -0.90 -18.52
CA MET A 231 9.23 -1.91 -17.43
C MET A 231 8.46 -3.20 -17.75
N TYR A 232 7.57 -3.17 -18.74
CA TYR A 232 6.83 -4.33 -19.22
C TYR A 232 7.26 -4.68 -20.64
N PHE A 233 7.82 -5.87 -20.81
CA PHE A 233 8.23 -6.37 -22.11
C PHE A 233 7.93 -7.86 -22.20
N LEU A 234 7.77 -8.37 -23.42
CA LEU A 234 7.59 -9.80 -23.64
C LEU A 234 8.97 -10.46 -23.71
N PRO A 235 9.27 -11.48 -22.87
CA PRO A 235 10.47 -12.28 -23.04
C PRO A 235 10.57 -12.85 -24.47
N GLU A 236 11.71 -12.63 -25.10
CA GLU A 236 11.98 -13.03 -26.50
C GLU A 236 12.06 -14.55 -26.68
N HIS A 237 12.49 -15.27 -25.64
CA HIS A 237 12.69 -16.71 -25.69
C HIS A 237 11.58 -17.47 -24.96
N PHE A 238 11.04 -18.50 -25.61
CA PHE A 238 10.05 -19.40 -25.00
C PHE A 238 10.58 -20.09 -23.73
N LYS A 239 11.90 -20.32 -23.65
CA LYS A 239 12.56 -20.86 -22.45
C LYS A 239 12.30 -19.98 -21.22
N THR A 240 12.37 -18.66 -21.35
CA THR A 240 12.15 -17.72 -20.25
C THR A 240 10.71 -17.80 -19.73
N TRP A 241 9.74 -18.05 -20.59
CA TRP A 241 8.35 -18.24 -20.18
C TRP A 241 8.13 -19.53 -19.37
N LEU A 242 8.83 -20.62 -19.72
CA LEU A 242 8.66 -21.91 -19.06
C LEU A 242 9.44 -22.04 -17.74
N ILE A 243 10.71 -21.65 -17.73
CA ILE A 243 11.59 -21.88 -16.56
C ILE A 243 12.27 -20.61 -16.03
N GLY A 244 12.09 -19.47 -16.72
CA GLY A 244 12.81 -18.24 -16.42
C GLY A 244 14.28 -18.31 -16.84
N ASP A 245 14.94 -17.15 -16.76
CA ASP A 245 16.37 -16.96 -16.96
C ASP A 245 17.16 -17.26 -15.67
N GLY A 246 16.48 -17.37 -14.51
CA GLY A 246 17.11 -17.66 -13.21
C GLY A 246 17.93 -16.50 -12.65
N ILE A 247 17.68 -15.27 -13.11
CA ILE A 247 18.35 -14.04 -12.66
C ILE A 247 17.29 -13.05 -12.16
N PHE A 248 17.48 -12.57 -10.94
CA PHE A 248 16.55 -11.66 -10.26
C PHE A 248 17.11 -10.25 -10.10
N SER A 249 18.44 -10.13 -10.00
CA SER A 249 19.16 -8.87 -9.95
C SER A 249 20.37 -8.86 -10.88
N ASN A 250 20.66 -7.69 -11.46
CA ASN A 250 21.90 -7.46 -12.21
C ASN A 250 23.12 -7.45 -11.26
N SER A 251 24.33 -7.50 -11.82
CA SER A 251 25.61 -7.45 -11.08
C SER A 251 25.76 -6.26 -10.15
N ILE A 252 25.05 -5.16 -10.43
CA ILE A 252 25.04 -3.91 -9.64
C ILE A 252 23.96 -3.94 -8.53
N GLY A 253 23.15 -5.01 -8.44
CA GLY A 253 22.09 -5.17 -7.43
C GLY A 253 20.73 -4.60 -7.82
N ASN A 254 20.62 -3.94 -8.97
CA ASN A 254 19.35 -3.46 -9.53
C ASN A 254 18.49 -4.62 -10.08
N ALA A 255 17.21 -4.37 -10.34
CA ALA A 255 16.34 -5.38 -10.90
C ALA A 255 16.84 -5.87 -12.27
N TYR A 256 16.74 -7.18 -12.51
CA TYR A 256 17.14 -7.78 -13.78
C TYR A 256 16.39 -7.13 -14.95
N LYS A 257 17.10 -6.77 -16.02
CA LYS A 257 16.57 -6.03 -17.19
C LYS A 257 15.86 -4.69 -16.84
N GLY A 258 16.12 -4.11 -15.67
CA GLY A 258 15.56 -2.81 -15.27
C GLY A 258 14.05 -2.82 -14.97
N THR A 259 13.43 -4.01 -14.83
CA THR A 259 11.98 -4.11 -14.56
C THR A 259 11.67 -4.03 -13.06
N ASP A 260 10.88 -3.04 -12.67
CA ASP A 260 10.43 -2.85 -11.28
C ASP A 260 9.17 -3.70 -10.90
N PRO A 261 8.21 -4.00 -11.81
CA PRO A 261 7.06 -4.87 -11.54
C PRO A 261 7.41 -6.28 -11.07
N LEU A 262 6.75 -6.74 -10.01
CA LEU A 262 7.04 -8.06 -9.44
C LEU A 262 6.67 -9.20 -10.38
N TYR A 263 5.55 -9.10 -11.09
CA TYR A 263 5.13 -10.15 -12.06
C TYR A 263 6.21 -10.42 -13.11
N MET A 264 6.78 -9.36 -13.69
CA MET A 264 7.85 -9.47 -14.68
C MET A 264 9.09 -10.13 -14.07
N ARG A 265 9.47 -9.75 -12.85
CA ARG A 265 10.62 -10.36 -12.16
C ARG A 265 10.41 -11.84 -11.84
N TYR A 266 9.19 -12.25 -11.49
CA TYR A 266 8.87 -13.66 -11.24
C TYR A 266 8.89 -14.48 -12.54
N ILE A 267 8.38 -13.92 -13.64
CA ILE A 267 8.47 -14.55 -14.97
C ILE A 267 9.94 -14.68 -15.40
N LEU A 268 10.74 -13.64 -15.25
CA LEU A 268 12.16 -13.68 -15.60
C LEU A 268 12.96 -14.62 -14.71
N TYR A 269 12.57 -14.82 -13.45
CA TYR A 269 13.31 -15.70 -12.54
C TYR A 269 12.89 -17.17 -12.67
N TRP A 270 11.60 -17.48 -12.66
CA TRP A 270 11.05 -18.86 -12.61
C TRP A 270 10.00 -19.18 -13.68
N GLY A 271 9.75 -18.27 -14.62
CA GLY A 271 8.73 -18.43 -15.64
C GLY A 271 7.30 -18.34 -15.09
N ILE A 272 6.33 -18.66 -15.94
CA ILE A 272 4.91 -18.75 -15.60
C ILE A 272 4.66 -19.76 -14.46
N PRO A 273 5.28 -20.95 -14.41
CA PRO A 273 5.06 -21.89 -13.33
C PRO A 273 5.39 -21.30 -11.95
N GLY A 274 6.53 -20.63 -11.80
CA GLY A 274 6.89 -19.98 -10.53
C GLY A 274 5.90 -18.89 -10.12
N LEU A 275 5.44 -18.09 -11.09
CA LEU A 275 4.42 -17.08 -10.85
C LEU A 275 3.09 -17.73 -10.38
N THR A 276 2.65 -18.81 -11.03
CA THR A 276 1.41 -19.50 -10.65
C THR A 276 1.48 -20.11 -9.26
N VAL A 277 2.63 -20.68 -8.87
CA VAL A 277 2.87 -21.18 -7.51
C VAL A 277 2.79 -20.04 -6.50
N PHE A 278 3.39 -18.90 -6.80
CA PHE A 278 3.36 -17.73 -5.92
C PHE A 278 1.94 -17.18 -5.73
N ILE A 279 1.19 -17.00 -6.82
CA ILE A 279 -0.22 -16.57 -6.74
C ILE A 279 -1.05 -17.61 -5.99
N GLY A 280 -0.85 -18.89 -6.26
CA GLY A 280 -1.51 -19.99 -5.55
C GLY A 280 -1.24 -19.99 -4.05
N PHE A 281 0.00 -19.71 -3.63
CA PHE A 281 0.36 -19.56 -2.22
C PHE A 281 -0.38 -18.38 -1.58
N LEU A 282 -0.40 -17.21 -2.23
CA LEU A 282 -1.12 -16.03 -1.75
C LEU A 282 -2.63 -16.30 -1.62
N SER A 283 -3.24 -16.89 -2.65
CA SER A 283 -4.65 -17.27 -2.65
C SER A 283 -4.95 -18.27 -1.53
N SER A 284 -4.08 -19.26 -1.31
CA SER A 284 -4.21 -20.24 -0.22
C SER A 284 -4.20 -19.57 1.17
N CYS A 285 -3.31 -18.59 1.37
CA CYS A 285 -3.27 -17.81 2.62
C CYS A 285 -4.61 -17.10 2.86
N VAL A 286 -5.14 -16.40 1.84
CA VAL A 286 -6.41 -15.67 1.96
C VAL A 286 -7.61 -16.60 2.17
N ILE A 287 -7.66 -17.73 1.47
CA ILE A 287 -8.71 -18.75 1.65
C ILE A 287 -8.65 -19.31 3.08
N LYS A 288 -7.45 -19.59 3.60
CA LYS A 288 -7.30 -20.11 4.96
C LYS A 288 -7.74 -19.09 6.00
N LEU A 289 -7.33 -17.82 5.86
CA LEU A 289 -7.78 -16.72 6.71
C LEU A 289 -9.30 -16.58 6.70
N ARG A 290 -9.91 -16.69 5.52
CA ARG A 290 -11.37 -16.63 5.36
C ARG A 290 -12.07 -17.77 6.09
N SER A 291 -11.56 -19.00 5.98
CA SER A 291 -12.15 -20.17 6.65
C SER A 291 -11.98 -20.13 8.18
N ASN A 292 -10.78 -19.81 8.66
CA ASN A 292 -10.46 -19.83 10.08
C ASN A 292 -11.03 -18.61 10.82
N GLY A 293 -11.10 -17.45 10.16
CA GLY A 293 -11.62 -16.22 10.74
C GLY A 293 -13.11 -16.29 11.11
N MET A 294 -13.88 -17.19 10.47
CA MET A 294 -15.33 -17.34 10.71
C MET A 294 -15.67 -17.61 12.18
N HIS A 295 -14.84 -18.36 12.90
CA HIS A 295 -15.08 -18.71 14.30
C HIS A 295 -14.87 -17.53 15.28
N CYS A 296 -14.33 -16.41 14.80
CA CYS A 296 -13.99 -15.26 15.64
C CYS A 296 -15.05 -14.15 15.65
N PHE A 297 -16.14 -14.29 14.88
CA PHE A 297 -17.20 -13.28 14.73
C PHE A 297 -18.43 -13.62 15.56
N VAL A 298 -18.94 -12.61 16.28
CA VAL A 298 -20.17 -12.70 17.09
C VAL A 298 -21.41 -12.38 16.25
N ASP A 299 -21.28 -11.59 15.17
CA ASP A 299 -22.39 -11.17 14.29
C ASP A 299 -22.23 -11.59 12.82
N ILE A 300 -23.33 -12.08 12.20
CA ILE A 300 -23.42 -12.52 10.80
C ILE A 300 -23.09 -11.38 9.82
N LYS A 301 -23.44 -10.14 10.18
CA LYS A 301 -23.18 -8.95 9.35
C LYS A 301 -21.67 -8.68 9.28
N ASP A 302 -20.98 -8.75 10.42
CA ASP A 302 -19.53 -8.51 10.51
C ASP A 302 -18.75 -9.58 9.74
N GLU A 303 -19.24 -10.82 9.72
CA GLU A 303 -18.66 -11.89 8.92
C GLU A 303 -18.69 -11.57 7.41
N LYS A 304 -19.84 -11.11 6.89
CA LYS A 304 -19.97 -10.73 5.46
C LYS A 304 -19.05 -9.55 5.10
N VAL A 305 -18.97 -8.55 5.98
CA VAL A 305 -18.10 -7.38 5.81
C VAL A 305 -16.63 -7.81 5.81
N TYR A 306 -16.24 -8.69 6.73
CA TYR A 306 -14.87 -9.20 6.83
C TYR A 306 -14.45 -10.04 5.61
N ARG A 307 -15.34 -10.91 5.11
CA ARG A 307 -15.06 -11.70 3.89
C ARG A 307 -14.78 -10.80 2.69
N LYS A 308 -15.53 -9.70 2.56
CA LYS A 308 -15.30 -8.71 1.49
C LYS A 308 -14.04 -7.89 1.73
N TYR A 309 -13.73 -7.52 2.98
CA TYR A 309 -12.46 -6.89 3.34
C TYR A 309 -11.27 -7.75 2.89
N LEU A 310 -11.23 -9.04 3.22
CA LEU A 310 -10.14 -9.94 2.81
C LEU A 310 -9.99 -10.05 1.29
N LEU A 311 -11.11 -10.09 0.55
CA LEU A 311 -11.10 -10.13 -0.91
C LEU A 311 -10.54 -8.84 -1.51
N LEU A 312 -10.97 -7.67 -1.01
CA LEU A 312 -10.50 -6.37 -1.49
C LEU A 312 -9.03 -6.13 -1.11
N MET A 313 -8.61 -6.62 0.04
CA MET A 313 -7.21 -6.63 0.45
C MET A 313 -6.37 -7.50 -0.49
N PHE A 314 -6.85 -8.68 -0.89
CA PHE A 314 -6.19 -9.52 -1.90
C PHE A 314 -6.09 -8.81 -3.26
N LEU A 315 -7.17 -8.17 -3.73
CA LEU A 315 -7.16 -7.40 -4.97
C LEU A 315 -6.16 -6.25 -4.91
N LEU A 316 -6.11 -5.51 -3.79
CA LEU A 316 -5.11 -4.48 -3.55
C LEU A 316 -3.69 -5.07 -3.63
N CYS A 317 -3.44 -6.26 -3.05
CA CYS A 317 -2.14 -6.94 -3.17
C CYS A 317 -1.79 -7.26 -4.62
N CYS A 318 -2.74 -7.78 -5.39
CA CYS A 318 -2.51 -8.07 -6.81
C CYS A 318 -2.12 -6.80 -7.56
N THR A 319 -2.73 -5.65 -7.27
CA THR A 319 -2.34 -4.35 -7.87
C THR A 319 -0.96 -3.88 -7.43
N VAL A 320 -0.57 -4.14 -6.18
CA VAL A 320 0.80 -3.88 -5.69
C VAL A 320 1.80 -4.66 -6.51
N TYR A 321 1.57 -5.95 -6.74
CA TYR A 321 2.51 -6.80 -7.48
C TYR A 321 2.67 -6.38 -8.96
N VAL A 322 1.64 -5.77 -9.54
CA VAL A 322 1.71 -5.15 -10.89
C VAL A 322 2.65 -3.95 -10.84
N LYS A 323 2.62 -3.16 -9.76
CA LYS A 323 3.34 -1.89 -9.76
C LYS A 323 4.69 -1.92 -9.03
N LEU A 324 4.88 -2.82 -8.08
CA LEU A 324 5.94 -2.76 -7.09
C LEU A 324 6.52 -4.12 -6.71
N ASN A 325 7.78 -4.06 -6.28
CA ASN A 325 8.52 -5.15 -5.66
C ASN A 325 8.35 -5.23 -4.14
N TYR A 326 7.11 -5.30 -3.64
CA TYR A 326 6.86 -5.45 -2.19
C TYR A 326 5.79 -6.46 -1.88
N HIS A 327 6.02 -7.23 -0.81
CA HIS A 327 5.13 -8.28 -0.36
C HIS A 327 4.23 -7.82 0.77
N PHE A 328 3.00 -8.30 0.71
CA PHE A 328 1.96 -8.00 1.69
C PHE A 328 1.92 -8.98 2.88
N PHE A 329 2.89 -9.88 2.95
CA PHE A 329 2.92 -10.97 3.93
C PHE A 329 2.94 -10.48 5.38
N LYS A 330 3.52 -9.31 5.69
CA LYS A 330 3.53 -8.75 7.05
C LYS A 330 2.13 -8.60 7.64
N ILE A 331 1.19 -8.06 6.87
CA ILE A 331 -0.18 -7.80 7.34
C ILE A 331 -1.00 -9.09 7.33
N LEU A 332 -0.87 -9.91 6.27
CA LEU A 332 -1.54 -11.21 6.16
C LEU A 332 -1.15 -12.16 7.31
N PHE A 333 0.14 -12.30 7.60
CA PHE A 333 0.61 -13.16 8.68
C PHE A 333 0.20 -12.62 10.04
N LEU A 334 0.24 -11.30 10.24
CA LEU A 334 -0.23 -10.70 11.48
C LEU A 334 -1.71 -11.02 11.75
N ILE A 335 -2.59 -10.87 10.76
CA ILE A 335 -4.01 -11.27 10.87
C ILE A 335 -4.11 -12.77 11.16
N GLY A 336 -3.34 -13.59 10.46
CA GLY A 336 -3.34 -15.05 10.63
C GLY A 336 -2.98 -15.49 12.03
N TRP A 337 -1.94 -14.90 12.62
CA TRP A 337 -1.52 -15.20 13.98
C TRP A 337 -2.54 -14.76 15.02
N PHE A 338 -3.18 -13.61 14.85
CA PHE A 338 -4.25 -13.18 15.75
C PHE A 338 -5.44 -14.14 15.74
N ILE A 339 -5.87 -14.57 14.56
CA ILE A 339 -6.93 -15.59 14.44
C ILE A 339 -6.50 -16.89 15.11
N TYR A 340 -5.27 -17.33 14.88
CA TYR A 340 -4.74 -18.56 15.47
C TYR A 340 -4.74 -18.53 17.01
N PHE A 341 -4.23 -17.46 17.63
CA PHE A 341 -4.20 -17.35 19.08
C PHE A 341 -5.61 -17.25 19.69
N LYS A 342 -6.54 -16.56 19.02
CA LYS A 342 -7.93 -16.47 19.47
C LYS A 342 -8.63 -17.84 19.45
N GLN A 343 -8.47 -18.62 18.39
CA GLN A 343 -9.03 -19.98 18.32
C GLN A 343 -8.54 -20.89 19.46
N LYS A 344 -7.28 -20.73 19.89
CA LYS A 344 -6.72 -21.51 20.99
C LYS A 344 -7.30 -21.09 22.34
N SER A 345 -7.59 -19.80 22.54
CA SER A 345 -8.21 -19.28 23.76
C SER A 345 -9.69 -19.67 23.91
N ILE A 346 -10.41 -19.96 22.81
CA ILE A 346 -11.83 -20.37 22.85
C ILE A 346 -11.97 -21.88 23.17
N LYS A 347 -10.93 -22.68 22.88
CA LYS A 347 -10.91 -24.13 23.13
C LYS A 347 -10.40 -24.51 24.53
N GLN A 348 -9.89 -23.55 25.28
CA GLN A 348 -9.48 -23.69 26.69
C GLN A 348 -10.57 -23.07 27.57
#